data_AF-A0A2G4SPU0-F1
#
_entry.id   AF-A0A2G4SPU0-F1
#
_cell.length_a   1.000
_cell.length_b   1.000
_cell.length_c   1.000
_cell.angle_alpha   90.00
_cell.angle_beta   90.00
_cell.angle_gamma   90.00
#
_symmetry.space_group_name_H-M   'P 1'
#
loop_
_entity.id
_entity.type
_entity.pdbx_description
1 polymer ?
#
loop_
_entity_poly.entity_id
_entity_poly.type
_entity_poly.pdbx_seq_one_letter_code
_entity_poly.pdbx_strand_id
1 'polypeptide(L)'
;MRRIKMFSMTLLMVSLVKLFPFYSNRKDRLVLYLGLYNDEFLVFKNGKHAMTIFHLVTLNLPKAIRTENKYMLQLCVAPGPKSPRELFSFIKPIKQELEILQSKGFRLSGSSMAVNAHILFASGDIPACAKLAGQSGHVHLRGCRCCIIKAARIENRIFFLLLNYSIK
;
A
#
# COMPACT_ATOMS: atom_id res chain seq x y z
N MET A 1 -26.53 1.13 2.17
CA MET A 1 -25.06 1.23 2.25
C MET A 1 -24.51 -0.11 2.75
N ARG A 2 -24.14 -1.04 1.87
CA ARG A 2 -23.65 -2.37 2.28
C ARG A 2 -22.21 -2.21 2.78
N ARG A 3 -21.97 -2.43 4.08
CA ARG A 3 -20.61 -2.49 4.64
C ARG A 3 -19.84 -3.58 3.91
N ILE A 4 -18.87 -3.19 3.07
CA ILE A 4 -17.85 -4.11 2.59
C ILE A 4 -17.16 -4.64 3.85
N LYS A 5 -17.23 -5.96 4.08
CA LYS A 5 -16.57 -6.60 5.23
C LYS A 5 -15.07 -6.41 5.05
N MET A 6 -14.52 -5.39 5.69
CA MET A 6 -13.09 -5.25 5.87
C MET A 6 -12.67 -6.40 6.79
N PHE A 7 -11.92 -7.36 6.25
CA PHE A 7 -11.39 -8.45 7.06
C PHE A 7 -10.44 -7.86 8.11
N SER A 8 -10.56 -8.30 9.36
CA SER A 8 -9.67 -7.84 10.43
C SER A 8 -8.24 -8.19 10.07
N MET A 9 -7.41 -7.17 9.86
CA MET A 9 -6.02 -7.32 9.42
C MET A 9 -5.17 -8.12 10.42
N THR A 10 -5.49 -8.02 11.72
CA THR A 10 -4.88 -8.83 12.78
C THR A 10 -5.08 -10.32 12.55
N LEU A 11 -6.28 -10.75 12.15
CA LEU A 11 -6.57 -12.17 11.90
C LEU A 11 -5.78 -12.70 10.68
N LEU A 12 -5.69 -11.89 9.62
CA LEU A 12 -4.90 -12.22 8.41
C LEU A 12 -3.40 -12.34 8.73
N MET A 13 -2.87 -11.43 9.56
CA MET A 13 -1.47 -11.47 10.01
C MET A 13 -1.19 -12.68 10.89
N VAL A 14 -2.09 -13.06 11.80
CA VAL A 14 -1.94 -14.27 12.64
C VAL A 14 -1.76 -15.52 11.78
N SER A 15 -2.54 -15.66 10.71
CA SER A 15 -2.43 -16.80 9.79
C SER A 15 -1.07 -16.85 9.09
N LEU A 16 -0.54 -15.72 8.62
CA LEU A 16 0.77 -15.71 7.96
C LEU A 16 1.93 -15.97 8.92
N VAL A 17 1.87 -15.44 10.14
CA VAL A 17 2.94 -15.64 11.12
C VAL A 17 3.04 -17.12 11.52
N LYS A 18 1.91 -17.84 11.57
CA LYS A 18 1.92 -19.29 11.80
C LYS A 18 2.63 -20.08 10.70
N LEU A 19 2.68 -19.56 9.47
CA LEU A 19 3.30 -20.24 8.34
C LEU A 19 4.83 -20.03 8.23
N PHE A 20 5.43 -19.09 8.97
CA PHE A 20 6.84 -18.72 8.75
C PHE A 20 7.63 -18.50 10.03
N PRO A 21 8.66 -19.34 10.30
CA PRO A 21 9.63 -19.08 11.36
C PRO A 21 10.74 -18.18 10.80
N PHE A 22 10.46 -16.89 10.59
CA PHE A 22 11.55 -15.95 10.29
C PHE A 22 11.90 -15.13 11.54
N TYR A 23 13.16 -15.29 11.93
CA TYR A 23 13.73 -14.93 13.23
C TYR A 23 13.80 -13.41 13.42
N SER A 24 13.25 -12.93 14.52
CA SER A 24 13.66 -11.67 15.12
C SER A 24 14.80 -11.94 16.10
N ASN A 25 15.76 -11.01 16.21
CA ASN A 25 16.89 -11.12 17.16
C ASN A 25 16.45 -11.16 18.64
N ARG A 26 15.18 -10.89 18.95
CA ARG A 26 14.60 -11.09 20.30
C ARG A 26 13.72 -12.34 20.30
N LYS A 27 14.04 -13.29 21.19
CA LYS A 27 13.36 -14.60 21.31
C LYS A 27 11.85 -14.51 21.55
N ASP A 28 11.36 -13.40 22.10
CA ASP A 28 9.97 -13.21 22.53
C ASP A 28 9.18 -12.20 21.67
N ARG A 29 9.81 -11.57 20.67
CA ARG A 29 9.18 -10.52 19.87
C ARG A 29 9.51 -10.61 18.39
N LEU A 30 8.49 -10.80 17.54
CA LEU A 30 8.58 -10.73 16.09
C LEU A 30 8.19 -9.35 15.57
N VAL A 31 8.97 -8.83 14.62
CA VAL A 31 8.67 -7.56 13.93
C VAL A 31 8.47 -7.83 12.44
N LEU A 32 7.27 -7.55 11.95
CA LEU A 32 6.91 -7.66 10.54
C LEU A 32 7.10 -6.32 9.84
N TYR A 33 7.80 -6.32 8.73
CA TYR A 33 7.92 -5.19 7.82
C TYR A 33 6.98 -5.39 6.64
N LEU A 34 6.16 -4.38 6.35
CA LEU A 34 5.10 -4.45 5.37
C LEU A 34 5.29 -3.39 4.29
N GLY A 35 5.08 -3.76 3.03
CA GLY A 35 4.86 -2.83 1.93
C GLY A 35 3.38 -2.81 1.57
N LEU A 36 2.76 -1.64 1.60
CA LEU A 36 1.39 -1.46 1.11
C LEU A 36 1.43 -1.19 -0.39
N TYR A 37 0.61 -1.91 -1.15
CA TYR A 37 0.49 -1.72 -2.57
C TYR A 37 -0.97 -1.48 -2.95
N ASN A 38 -1.18 -0.56 -3.88
CA ASN A 38 -2.45 -0.41 -4.56
C ASN A 38 -2.29 -0.65 -6.06
N ASP A 39 -3.22 -1.41 -6.63
CA ASP A 39 -3.21 -1.75 -8.04
C ASP A 39 -4.63 -1.66 -8.61
N GLU A 40 -4.75 -1.22 -9.86
CA GLU A 40 -6.01 -1.12 -10.58
C GLU A 40 -6.11 -2.26 -11.59
N PHE A 41 -7.16 -3.07 -11.49
CA PHE A 41 -7.36 -4.23 -12.34
C PHE A 41 -8.69 -4.16 -13.09
N LEU A 42 -8.68 -4.64 -14.34
CA LEU A 42 -9.87 -4.74 -15.17
C LEU A 42 -10.62 -6.02 -14.85
N VAL A 43 -11.90 -5.89 -14.49
CA VAL A 43 -12.76 -7.04 -14.20
C VAL A 43 -13.24 -7.71 -15.49
N PHE A 44 -13.47 -6.91 -16.54
CA PHE A 44 -13.98 -7.37 -17.82
C PHE A 44 -13.04 -7.00 -18.96
N LYS A 45 -12.99 -7.85 -19.98
CA LYS A 45 -12.19 -7.64 -21.21
C LYS A 45 -12.57 -6.38 -21.99
N ASN A 46 -13.76 -5.82 -21.75
CA ASN A 46 -14.22 -4.60 -22.41
C ASN A 46 -13.56 -3.32 -21.89
N GLY A 47 -12.73 -3.40 -20.83
CA GLY A 47 -11.99 -2.26 -20.27
C GLY A 47 -12.85 -1.20 -19.57
N LYS A 48 -14.17 -1.43 -19.42
CA LYS A 48 -15.11 -0.43 -18.88
C LYS A 48 -15.28 -0.50 -17.37
N HIS A 49 -14.73 -1.52 -16.72
CA HIS A 49 -14.88 -1.72 -15.29
C HIS A 49 -13.53 -2.05 -14.66
N ALA A 50 -12.94 -1.04 -14.04
CA ALA A 50 -11.73 -1.14 -13.26
C ALA A 50 -12.07 -1.08 -11.77
N MET A 51 -11.43 -1.93 -10.98
CA MET A 51 -11.49 -1.91 -9.52
C MET A 51 -10.08 -1.70 -8.96
N THR A 52 -9.97 -1.18 -7.75
CA THR A 52 -8.68 -0.99 -7.09
C THR A 52 -8.54 -1.98 -5.96
N ILE A 53 -7.46 -2.76 -5.94
CA ILE A 53 -7.11 -3.67 -4.86
C ILE A 53 -6.01 -3.05 -3.98
N PHE A 54 -6.13 -3.24 -2.68
CA PHE A 54 -5.08 -2.94 -1.71
C PHE A 54 -4.53 -4.25 -1.16
N HIS A 55 -3.22 -4.41 -1.23
CA HIS A 55 -2.56 -5.60 -0.69
C HIS A 55 -1.30 -5.25 0.09
N LEU A 56 -0.97 -6.08 1.08
CA LEU A 56 0.28 -6.00 1.82
C LEU A 56 1.23 -7.10 1.38
N VAL A 57 2.50 -6.74 1.26
CA VAL A 57 3.60 -7.67 1.06
C VAL A 57 4.45 -7.73 2.33
N THR A 58 4.66 -8.92 2.87
CA THR A 58 5.57 -9.14 4.00
C THR A 58 7.02 -9.10 3.52
N LEU A 59 7.74 -8.04 3.87
CA LEU A 59 9.11 -7.77 3.41
C LEU A 59 10.15 -8.64 4.11
N ASN A 60 9.81 -9.29 5.23
CA ASN A 60 10.65 -10.29 5.88
C ASN A 60 10.82 -11.56 5.04
N LEU A 61 9.90 -11.84 4.11
CA LEU A 61 9.99 -12.99 3.24
C LEU A 61 11.05 -12.77 2.14
N PRO A 62 11.75 -13.84 1.70
CA PRO A 62 12.66 -13.77 0.56
C PRO A 62 11.99 -13.14 -0.67
N LYS A 63 12.76 -12.32 -1.41
CA LYS A 63 12.27 -11.62 -2.61
C LYS A 63 11.63 -12.56 -3.63
N ALA A 64 12.17 -13.78 -3.76
CA ALA A 64 11.69 -14.79 -4.70
C ALA A 64 10.25 -15.24 -4.43
N ILE A 65 9.82 -15.22 -3.16
CA ILE A 65 8.51 -15.78 -2.78
C ILE A 65 7.51 -14.71 -2.36
N ARG A 66 7.95 -13.56 -1.82
CA ARG A 66 7.05 -12.59 -1.15
C ARG A 66 5.95 -11.99 -2.04
N THR A 67 6.08 -12.09 -3.37
CA THR A 67 5.09 -11.62 -4.37
C THR A 67 4.27 -12.77 -4.97
N GLU A 68 4.42 -14.01 -4.49
CA GLU A 68 3.51 -15.09 -4.87
C GLU A 68 2.14 -14.89 -4.21
N ASN A 69 1.07 -15.20 -4.94
CA ASN A 69 -0.32 -14.96 -4.50
C ASN A 69 -0.64 -15.50 -3.09
N LYS A 70 -0.06 -16.64 -2.70
CA LYS A 70 -0.26 -17.26 -1.38
C LYS A 70 0.39 -16.49 -0.21
N TYR A 71 1.31 -15.58 -0.49
CA TYR A 71 2.05 -14.81 0.53
C TYR A 71 1.69 -13.32 0.53
N MET A 72 0.86 -12.89 -0.42
CA MET A 72 0.32 -11.54 -0.47
C MET A 72 -1.00 -11.45 0.30
N LEU A 73 -1.14 -10.45 1.15
CA LEU A 73 -2.37 -10.22 1.90
C LEU A 73 -3.27 -9.24 1.16
N GLN A 74 -4.41 -9.70 0.67
CA GLN A 74 -5.42 -8.83 0.11
C GLN A 74 -6.24 -8.21 1.24
N LEU A 75 -6.19 -6.89 1.38
CA LEU A 75 -6.87 -6.16 2.47
C LEU A 75 -8.30 -5.79 2.08
N CYS A 76 -8.44 -5.13 0.94
CA CYS A 76 -9.74 -4.70 0.45
C CYS A 76 -9.72 -4.46 -1.07
N VAL A 77 -10.92 -4.46 -1.64
CA VAL A 77 -11.16 -4.07 -3.02
C VAL A 77 -12.11 -2.88 -3.00
N ALA A 78 -11.64 -1.74 -3.52
CA ALA A 78 -12.49 -0.59 -3.77
C ALA A 78 -13.28 -0.81 -5.07
N PRO A 79 -14.61 -0.64 -5.04
CA PRO A 79 -15.47 -0.93 -6.18
C PRO A 79 -15.27 0.06 -7.35
N GLY A 80 -15.45 -0.46 -8.56
CA GLY A 80 -15.42 0.26 -9.83
C GLY A 80 -16.74 0.98 -10.16
N PRO A 81 -16.90 1.51 -11.38
CA PRO A 81 -16.21 1.14 -12.62
C PRO A 81 -14.92 1.92 -12.94
N LYS A 82 -14.60 2.97 -12.18
CA LYS A 82 -13.37 3.76 -12.28
C LYS A 82 -12.69 3.77 -10.92
N SER A 83 -11.40 4.09 -10.88
CA SER A 83 -10.70 4.29 -9.60
C SER A 83 -11.49 5.22 -8.66
N PRO A 84 -11.61 4.88 -7.36
CA PRO A 84 -12.42 5.65 -6.43
C PRO A 84 -11.90 7.09 -6.35
N ARG A 85 -12.81 8.07 -6.43
CA ARG A 85 -12.47 9.49 -6.24
C ARG A 85 -11.88 9.72 -4.85
N GLU A 86 -12.50 9.09 -3.85
CA GLU A 86 -12.10 9.14 -2.44
C GLU A 86 -11.27 7.91 -2.05
N LEU A 87 -10.12 7.69 -2.69
CA LEU A 87 -9.21 6.57 -2.37
C LEU A 87 -8.88 6.51 -0.87
N PHE A 88 -8.69 7.68 -0.24
CA PHE A 88 -8.37 7.81 1.17
C PHE A 88 -9.46 7.28 2.11
N SER A 89 -10.72 7.22 1.67
CA SER A 89 -11.80 6.62 2.48
C SER A 89 -11.57 5.12 2.71
N PHE A 90 -10.89 4.42 1.79
CA PHE A 90 -10.51 3.02 1.92
C PHE A 90 -9.18 2.84 2.67
N ILE A 91 -8.25 3.78 2.52
CA ILE A 91 -6.94 3.74 3.19
C ILE A 91 -7.05 4.08 4.67
N LYS A 92 -7.93 5.01 5.05
CA LYS A 92 -8.09 5.47 6.44
C LYS A 92 -8.27 4.32 7.44
N PRO A 93 -9.21 3.37 7.24
CA PRO A 93 -9.37 2.27 8.20
C PRO A 93 -8.17 1.30 8.17
N ILE A 94 -7.53 1.09 7.03
CA ILE A 94 -6.28 0.29 6.92
C ILE A 94 -5.16 0.93 7.75
N LYS A 95 -4.99 2.26 7.63
CA LYS A 95 -4.01 3.03 8.40
C LYS A 95 -4.24 2.91 9.90
N GLN A 96 -5.49 3.03 10.36
CA GLN A 96 -5.82 2.92 11.78
C GLN A 96 -5.45 1.55 12.36
N GLU A 97 -5.77 0.47 11.64
CA GLU A 97 -5.39 -0.88 12.04
C GLU A 97 -3.85 -1.06 12.02
N LEU A 98 -3.15 -0.50 11.03
CA LEU A 98 -1.68 -0.57 10.95
C LEU A 98 -1.00 0.21 12.09
N GLU A 99 -1.56 1.35 12.50
CA GLU A 99 -1.10 2.10 13.68
C GLU A 99 -1.26 1.32 14.97
N ILE A 100 -2.35 0.54 15.10
CA ILE A 100 -2.57 -0.37 16.24
C ILE A 100 -1.54 -1.51 16.22
N LEU A 101 -1.30 -2.15 15.06
CA LEU A 101 -0.29 -3.20 14.93
C LEU A 101 1.13 -2.70 15.19
N GLN A 102 1.42 -1.46 14.82
CA GLN A 102 2.72 -0.83 15.07
C GLN A 102 2.91 -0.53 16.56
N SER A 103 1.94 0.12 17.20
CA SER A 103 2.05 0.62 18.58
C SER A 103 1.80 -0.46 19.62
N LYS A 104 0.70 -1.20 19.51
CA LYS A 104 0.26 -2.22 20.48
C LYS A 104 0.71 -3.62 20.09
N GLY A 105 0.76 -3.90 18.79
CA GLY A 105 1.00 -5.25 18.30
C GLY A 105 -0.12 -6.22 18.70
N PHE A 106 0.17 -7.52 18.61
CA PHE A 106 -0.72 -8.60 19.05
C PHE A 106 0.10 -9.79 19.54
N ARG A 107 -0.54 -10.71 20.27
CA ARG A 107 0.04 -12.00 20.66
C ARG A 107 -0.57 -13.11 19.83
N LEU A 108 0.25 -14.06 19.41
CA LEU A 108 -0.24 -15.25 18.74
C LEU A 108 -0.89 -16.18 19.78
N SER A 109 -2.10 -16.65 19.48
CA SER A 109 -2.75 -17.65 20.32
C SER A 109 -1.87 -18.91 20.42
N GLY A 110 -1.58 -19.35 21.65
CA GLY A 110 -0.70 -20.48 21.92
C GLY A 110 0.79 -20.17 21.93
N SER A 111 1.20 -18.89 21.86
CA SER A 111 2.60 -18.48 21.94
C SER A 111 2.77 -17.30 22.90
N SER A 112 3.92 -17.24 23.59
CA SER A 112 4.35 -16.06 24.34
C SER A 112 4.87 -14.93 23.42
N MET A 113 4.99 -15.20 22.12
CA MET A 113 5.53 -14.27 21.13
C MET A 113 4.61 -13.06 20.92
N ALA A 114 5.16 -11.88 21.18
CA ALA A 114 4.56 -10.61 20.78
C ALA A 114 4.92 -10.30 19.32
N VAL A 115 3.97 -9.77 18.56
CA VAL A 115 4.14 -9.42 17.15
C VAL A 115 3.78 -7.96 16.94
N ASN A 116 4.70 -7.19 16.36
CA ASN A 116 4.43 -5.84 15.86
C ASN A 116 4.56 -5.82 14.34
N ALA A 117 3.82 -4.94 13.68
CA ALA A 117 3.94 -4.74 12.23
C ALA A 117 4.17 -3.27 11.90
N HIS A 118 5.13 -3.01 11.00
CA HIS A 118 5.52 -1.66 10.57
C HIS A 118 5.38 -1.56 9.05
N ILE A 119 4.72 -0.51 8.57
CA ILE A 119 4.75 -0.16 7.14
C ILE A 119 6.05 0.55 6.85
N LEU A 120 6.80 0.08 5.86
CA LEU A 120 8.00 0.77 5.38
C LEU A 120 7.69 1.75 4.24
N PHE A 121 6.77 1.37 3.35
CA PHE A 121 6.37 2.21 2.23
C PHE A 121 4.98 1.83 1.73
N ALA A 122 4.38 2.77 0.98
CA ALA A 122 3.24 2.52 0.12
C ALA A 122 3.67 2.72 -1.34
N SER A 123 3.31 1.80 -2.23
CA SER A 123 3.76 1.77 -3.63
C SER A 123 2.66 1.27 -4.57
N GLY A 124 2.95 1.29 -5.87
CA GLY A 124 2.07 0.90 -6.96
C GLY A 124 2.71 1.30 -8.29
N ASP A 125 1.96 1.21 -9.39
CA ASP A 125 2.38 1.87 -10.63
C ASP A 125 2.47 3.40 -10.47
N ILE A 126 3.00 4.11 -11.47
CA ILE A 126 3.18 5.57 -11.39
C ILE A 126 1.84 6.30 -11.09
N PRO A 127 0.71 5.98 -11.77
CA PRO A 127 -0.61 6.51 -11.43
C PRO A 127 -1.05 6.24 -9.99
N ALA A 128 -0.89 5.00 -9.53
CA ALA A 128 -1.29 4.56 -8.20
C ALA A 128 -0.49 5.28 -7.12
N CYS A 129 0.83 5.35 -7.29
CA CYS A 129 1.72 6.11 -6.41
C CYS A 129 1.34 7.60 -6.36
N ALA A 130 1.00 8.21 -7.49
CA ALA A 130 0.58 9.61 -7.54
C ALA A 130 -0.70 9.84 -6.75
N LYS A 131 -1.70 8.94 -6.89
CA LYS A 131 -2.96 9.00 -6.12
C LYS A 131 -2.70 8.82 -4.61
N LEU A 132 -1.85 7.85 -4.22
CA LEU A 132 -1.46 7.63 -2.82
C LEU A 132 -0.77 8.87 -2.21
N ALA A 133 0.05 9.56 -3.00
CA ALA A 133 0.73 10.78 -2.59
C ALA A 133 -0.18 12.04 -2.63
N GLY A 134 -1.46 11.90 -2.97
CA GLY A 134 -2.41 13.01 -3.05
C GLY A 134 -2.16 13.97 -4.23
N GLN A 135 -1.47 13.51 -5.29
CA GLN A 135 -1.16 14.34 -6.45
C GLN A 135 -2.36 14.48 -7.39
N SER A 136 -2.46 15.63 -8.06
CA SER A 136 -3.55 15.99 -8.97
C SER A 136 -3.51 15.30 -10.35
N GLY A 137 -2.75 14.20 -10.49
CA GLY A 137 -2.64 13.39 -11.71
C GLY A 137 -1.50 13.77 -12.66
N HIS A 138 -1.35 12.99 -13.74
CA HIS A 138 -0.19 13.04 -14.66
C HIS A 138 -0.03 14.34 -15.46
N VAL A 139 -1.10 15.14 -15.57
CA VAL A 139 -1.12 16.43 -16.28
C VAL A 139 -0.80 17.61 -15.38
N HIS A 140 -0.51 17.38 -14.11
CA HIS A 140 -0.18 18.44 -13.18
C HIS A 140 1.23 18.99 -13.44
N LEU A 141 1.42 20.30 -13.31
CA LEU A 141 2.72 20.96 -13.55
C LEU A 141 3.77 20.57 -12.51
N ARG A 142 3.41 19.88 -11.43
CA ARG A 142 4.36 19.22 -10.52
C ARG A 142 4.25 17.72 -10.74
N GLY A 143 5.12 17.19 -11.59
CA GLY A 143 5.14 15.76 -11.93
C GLY A 143 6.02 14.91 -11.02
N CYS A 144 7.03 15.51 -10.38
CA CYS A 144 7.89 14.78 -9.44
C CYS A 144 7.27 14.74 -8.04
N ARG A 145 7.31 13.56 -7.42
CA ARG A 145 6.81 13.29 -6.06
C ARG A 145 7.76 13.79 -4.95
N CYS A 146 9.04 13.97 -5.28
CA CYS A 146 10.11 14.31 -4.35
C CYS A 146 10.69 15.71 -4.60
N CYS A 147 10.35 16.34 -5.72
CA CYS A 147 10.95 17.57 -6.20
C CYS A 147 9.93 18.70 -6.22
N ILE A 148 10.37 19.93 -5.99
CA ILE A 148 9.53 21.14 -6.11
C ILE A 148 9.50 21.73 -7.53
N ILE A 149 10.15 21.05 -8.49
CA ILE A 149 10.27 21.47 -9.88
C ILE A 149 8.88 21.62 -10.49
N LYS A 150 8.63 22.79 -11.06
CA LYS A 150 7.37 23.13 -11.73
C LYS A 150 7.63 23.11 -13.24
N ALA A 151 6.85 22.33 -13.96
CA ALA A 151 6.86 22.36 -15.41
C ALA A 151 6.28 23.67 -15.93
N ALA A 152 6.79 24.11 -17.07
CA ALA A 152 6.20 25.13 -17.92
C ALA A 152 5.22 24.48 -18.90
N ARG A 153 4.12 25.16 -19.22
CA ARG A 153 3.20 24.76 -20.27
C ARG A 153 3.45 25.63 -21.50
N ILE A 154 3.92 25.03 -22.58
CA ILE A 154 4.19 25.72 -23.85
C ILE A 154 3.42 24.95 -24.93
N GLU A 155 2.58 25.65 -25.70
CA GLU A 155 1.79 25.05 -26.81
C GLU A 155 1.07 23.74 -26.43
N ASN A 156 0.40 23.76 -25.28
CA ASN A 156 -0.34 22.61 -24.73
C ASN A 156 0.51 21.39 -24.32
N ARG A 157 1.84 21.49 -24.34
CA ARG A 157 2.77 20.48 -23.84
C ARG A 157 3.38 20.90 -22.51
N ILE A 158 3.71 19.92 -21.66
CA ILE A 158 4.27 20.13 -20.33
C ILE A 158 5.76 19.83 -20.37
N PHE A 159 6.59 20.83 -20.07
CA PHE A 159 8.05 20.74 -20.07
C PHE A 159 8.60 20.95 -18.66
N PHE A 160 9.34 19.99 -18.12
CA PHE A 160 10.07 20.15 -16.87
C PHE A 160 11.41 20.83 -17.17
N LEU A 161 11.46 22.16 -17.03
CA LEU A 161 12.69 22.92 -17.17
C LEU A 161 13.50 22.76 -15.87
N LEU A 162 14.65 22.09 -15.96
CA LEU A 162 15.61 21.96 -14.87
C LEU A 162 16.44 23.25 -14.74
N LEU A 163 15.78 24.38 -14.48
CA LEU A 163 16.47 25.63 -14.19
C LEU A 163 16.62 25.76 -12.67
N ASN A 164 17.82 25.48 -12.19
CA ASN A 164 18.32 25.64 -10.82
C ASN A 164 17.76 24.66 -9.77
N TYR A 165 18.55 23.60 -9.54
CA TYR A 165 18.37 22.65 -8.45
C TYR A 165 18.68 23.31 -7.09
N SER A 166 17.71 23.26 -6.18
CA SER A 166 17.98 23.24 -4.74
C SER A 166 17.17 22.10 -4.15
N ILE A 167 17.88 21.09 -3.66
CA ILE A 167 17.32 19.90 -3.01
C ILE A 167 17.01 20.31 -1.57
N LYS A 168 15.79 20.07 -1.10
CA LYS A 168 15.44 20.25 0.32
C LYS A 168 15.98 19.10 1.16
#